data_AF-A0A4R6FYJ0-F1
#
_entry.id   AF-A0A4R6FYJ0-F1
#
_cell.length_a   1.000
_cell.length_b   1.000
_cell.length_c   1.000
_cell.angle_alpha   90.00
_cell.angle_beta   90.00
_cell.angle_gamma   90.00
#
_symmetry.space_group_name_H-M   'P 1'
#
loop_
_entity.id
_entity.type
_entity.pdbx_description
1 polymer ?
#
loop_
_entity_poly.entity_id
_entity_poly.type
_entity_poly.pdbx_seq_one_letter_code
_entity_poly.pdbx_strand_id
1 'polypeptide(L)' 'MSNLKGGKRNKWYLILGILFLVYGAYRLYDHLTAEVTDNFGAILAVGFIIFGIYDLFRYFRKV' A
#
# COMPACT_ATOMS: atom_id res chain seq x y z
N MET A 1 1.18 32.24 20.89
CA MET A 1 2.25 31.27 21.21
C MET A 1 1.72 30.31 22.28
N SER A 2 1.40 29.06 21.89
CA SER A 2 1.16 27.83 22.69
C SER A 2 0.24 26.94 21.83
N ASN A 3 0.40 25.64 21.60
CA ASN A 3 1.08 24.54 22.28
C ASN A 3 1.40 23.48 21.20
N LEU A 4 2.60 22.89 21.24
CA LEU A 4 3.04 21.75 20.45
C LEU A 4 2.13 20.53 20.70
N LYS A 5 1.00 20.40 20.00
CA LYS A 5 0.19 19.17 19.99
C LYS A 5 0.84 18.17 19.05
N GLY A 6 1.52 17.18 19.65
CA GLY A 6 2.35 16.15 19.04
C GLY A 6 1.87 15.67 17.67
N GLY A 7 2.82 15.57 16.74
CA GLY A 7 2.64 15.20 15.34
C GLY A 7 1.61 14.10 15.18
N LYS A 8 0.41 14.49 14.74
CA LYS A 8 -0.71 13.59 14.51
C LYS A 8 -0.29 12.65 13.38
N ARG A 9 0.08 11.41 13.72
CA ARG A 9 0.38 10.36 12.73
C ARG A 9 -0.76 10.35 11.71
N ASN A 10 -0.47 10.68 10.45
CA ASN A 10 -1.48 10.66 9.40
C ASN A 10 -1.87 9.20 9.16
N LYS A 11 -2.93 8.75 9.84
CA LYS A 11 -3.51 7.40 9.69
C LYS A 11 -3.89 7.07 8.25
N TRP A 12 -4.05 8.11 7.42
CA TRP A 12 -4.24 7.99 5.97
C TRP A 12 -3.15 7.19 5.27
N TYR A 13 -1.88 7.34 5.63
CA TYR A 13 -0.80 6.52 5.04
C TYR A 13 -0.92 5.05 5.43
N LEU A 14 -1.37 4.76 6.65
CA LEU A 14 -1.62 3.39 7.08
C LEU A 14 -2.82 2.79 6.33
N ILE A 15 -3.91 3.55 6.19
CA ILE A 15 -5.12 3.09 5.49
C ILE A 15 -4.81 2.84 4.01
N LEU A 16 -4.13 3.78 3.35
CA LEU A 16 -3.71 3.64 1.95
C LEU A 16 -2.73 2.48 1.77
N GLY A 17 -1.75 2.34 2.65
CA GLY A 17 -0.79 1.23 2.61
C GLY A 17 -1.46 -0.14 2.72
N ILE A 18 -2.42 -0.29 3.64
CA ILE A 18 -3.20 -1.54 3.79
C ILE A 18 -4.08 -1.77 2.56
N LEU A 19 -4.78 -0.75 2.06
CA LEU A 19 -5.62 -0.87 0.87
C LEU A 19 -4.81 -1.30 -0.36
N PHE A 20 -3.64 -0.70 -0.58
CA PHE A 20 -2.75 -1.07 -1.68
C PHE A 20 -2.17 -2.48 -1.52
N LEU A 21 -1.81 -2.88 -0.31
CA LEU A 21 -1.37 -4.25 -0.04
C LEU A 21 -2.47 -5.27 -0.30
N VAL A 22 -3.69 -5.04 0.19
CA VAL A 22 -4.82 -5.96 0.00
C VAL A 22 -5.21 -6.04 -1.47
N TYR A 23 -5.35 -4.91 -2.15
CA TYR A 23 -5.69 -4.88 -3.58
C TYR A 23 -4.56 -5.47 -4.44
N GLY A 24 -3.31 -5.13 -4.16
CA GLY A 24 -2.14 -5.66 -4.84
C GLY A 24 -2.00 -7.17 -4.67
N ALA A 25 -2.20 -7.70 -3.46
CA ALA A 25 -2.19 -9.13 -3.19
C ALA A 25 -3.36 -9.86 -3.87
N TYR A 26 -4.56 -9.29 -3.83
CA TYR A 26 -5.73 -9.83 -4.54
C TYR A 26 -5.49 -9.89 -6.06
N ARG A 27 -5.00 -8.79 -6.65
CA ARG A 27 -4.70 -8.71 -8.08
C ARG A 27 -3.57 -9.66 -8.49
N LEU A 28 -2.56 -9.82 -7.63
CA LEU A 28 -1.48 -10.78 -7.86
C LEU A 28 -2.01 -12.21 -7.81
N TYR A 29 -2.88 -12.54 -6.85
CA TYR A 29 -3.52 -13.85 -6.76
C TYR A 29 -4.37 -14.14 -8.01
N ASP A 30 -5.22 -13.19 -8.39
CA ASP A 30 -6.05 -13.26 -9.61
C ASP A 30 -5.18 -13.51 -10.84
N HIS A 31 -4.06 -12.78 -10.98
CA HIS A 31 -3.10 -12.96 -12.06
C HIS A 31 -2.42 -14.34 -12.07
N LEU A 32 -2.12 -14.90 -10.89
CA LEU A 32 -1.53 -16.25 -10.77
C LEU A 32 -2.53 -17.36 -11.09
N THR A 33 -3.84 -17.11 -10.88
CA THR A 33 -4.91 -18.08 -11.13
C THR A 33 -5.63 -17.89 -12.48
N ALA A 34 -5.35 -16.79 -13.19
CA ALA A 34 -6.01 -16.48 -14.45
C ALA A 34 -5.45 -17.32 -15.62
N GLU A 35 -6.35 -17.94 -16.39
CA GLU A 35 -5.99 -18.62 -17.65
C GLU A 35 -5.53 -17.64 -18.74
N VAL A 36 -5.98 -16.38 -18.66
CA VAL A 36 -5.59 -15.31 -19.60
C VAL A 36 -4.74 -14.29 -18.85
N THR A 37 -3.44 -14.29 -19.14
CA THR A 37 -2.45 -13.45 -18.49
C THR A 37 -2.58 -11.99 -18.93
N ASP A 38 -3.07 -11.12 -18.04
CA ASP A 38 -3.05 -9.66 -18.25
C ASP A 38 -1.77 -9.06 -17.66
N ASN A 39 -0.79 -8.80 -18.53
CA ASN A 39 0.52 -8.26 -18.16
C ASN A 39 0.44 -6.87 -17.51
N PHE A 40 -0.56 -6.06 -17.89
CA PHE A 40 -0.73 -4.72 -17.31
C PHE A 40 -1.21 -4.80 -15.86
N GLY A 41 -2.14 -5.73 -15.58
CA GLY A 41 -2.62 -6.02 -14.24
C GLY A 41 -1.51 -6.47 -13.29
N ALA A 42 -0.55 -7.27 -13.76
CA ALA A 42 0.59 -7.72 -12.97
C ALA A 42 1.53 -6.56 -12.60
N ILE A 43 1.86 -5.69 -13.56
CA ILE A 43 2.72 -4.53 -13.31
C ILE A 43 2.09 -3.62 -12.25
N LEU A 44 0.77 -3.38 -12.35
CA LEU A 44 0.03 -2.63 -11.34
C LEU A 44 0.01 -3.31 -9.98
N ALA A 45 -0.17 -4.64 -9.92
CA ALA A 45 -0.16 -5.39 -8.68
C ALA A 45 1.18 -5.24 -7.95
N VAL A 46 2.29 -5.40 -8.68
CA VAL A 46 3.64 -5.21 -8.13
C VAL A 46 3.85 -3.77 -7.64
N GLY A 47 3.39 -2.79 -8.43
CA GLY A 47 3.43 -1.37 -8.03
C GLY A 47 2.68 -1.12 -6.73
N PHE A 48 1.45 -1.62 -6.60
CA PHE A 48 0.65 -1.45 -5.38
C PHE A 48 1.24 -2.16 -4.17
N ILE A 49 1.84 -3.34 -4.34
CA ILE A 49 2.51 -4.04 -3.24
C ILE A 49 3.71 -3.24 -2.74
N ILE A 50 4.58 -2.77 -3.65
CA ILE A 50 5.77 -1.98 -3.29
C ILE A 50 5.37 -0.67 -2.61
N PHE A 51 4.41 0.06 -3.18
CA PHE A 51 3.91 1.32 -2.60
C PHE A 51 3.24 1.09 -1.26
N GLY A 52 2.44 0.03 -1.14
CA GLY A 52 1.76 -0.36 0.09
C GLY A 52 2.75 -0.67 1.21
N ILE A 53 3.80 -1.45 0.92
CA ILE A 53 4.89 -1.72 1.88
C ILE A 53 5.62 -0.43 2.26
N TYR A 54 5.94 0.44 1.31
CA TYR A 54 6.62 1.71 1.57
C TYR A 54 5.81 2.62 2.50
N ASP A 55 4.51 2.80 2.23
CA ASP A 55 3.62 3.62 3.04
C ASP A 55 3.43 3.05 4.45
N LEU A 56 3.30 1.72 4.54
CA LEU A 56 3.21 1.02 5.83
C LEU A 56 4.50 1.20 6.63
N PHE A 57 5.65 0.99 5.98
CA PHE A 57 6.97 1.16 6.57
C PHE A 57 7.19 2.60 7.05
N ARG A 58 6.87 3.60 6.23
CA ARG A 58 6.94 5.02 6.59
C ARG A 58 6.07 5.34 7.81
N TYR A 59 4.84 4.83 7.83
CA TYR A 59 3.92 5.02 8.95
C TYR A 59 4.48 4.43 10.26
N PHE A 60 4.99 3.19 10.21
CA PHE A 60 5.55 2.53 11.39
C PHE A 60 6.87 3.15 11.85
N ARG A 61 7.72 3.56 10.90
CA ARG A 61 9.06 4.07 11.20
C ARG A 61 9.08 5.50 11.75
N LYS A 62 7.94 6.20 11.85
CA LYS A 62 7.86 7.58 12.39
C LYS A 62 8.90 8.53 11.71
N VAL A 63 9.25 8.28 10.45
CA VAL A 63 10.11 9.16 9.64
C VAL A 63 9.25 10.12 8.83
#